data_AF-A0A8C0LH95-F1
#
_entry.id   AF-A0A8C0LH95-F1
#
_cell.length_a   1.000
_cell.length_b   1.000
_cell.length_c   1.000
_cell.angle_alpha   90.00
_cell.angle_beta   90.00
_cell.angle_gamma   90.00
#
_symmetry.space_group_name_H-M   'P 1'
#
loop_
_entity.id
_entity.type
_entity.pdbx_description
1 polymer ?
#
loop_
_entity_poly.entity_id
_entity_poly.type
_entity_poly.pdbx_seq_one_letter_code
_entity_poly.pdbx_strand_id
1 'polypeptide(L)'
;MFVRTYGMLYMQNSEVFQDLFTELKRYYTGGNVNLEEMLNDFWARLLERMFQLINPQYHFSEDYLECVSKYTDQLKPFGDVPRKLKIQVTRAFIAARTFVQGLTVGREVANRVSKVSPTPGCIRALMKMLYCPYCRGLPSVRPCNNYCLNVMKGCLANQADLDTEWNLFIGKGRFHAARRGLL
;
A
#
# COMPACT_ATOMS: atom_id res chain seq x y z
N MET A 1 -0.52 -2.64 27.59
CA MET A 1 -1.97 -2.47 27.85
C MET A 1 -2.60 -3.79 28.28
N PHE A 2 -2.69 -4.81 27.43
CA PHE A 2 -3.36 -6.08 27.78
C PHE A 2 -2.74 -6.85 28.95
N VAL A 3 -1.42 -6.85 29.12
CA VAL A 3 -0.77 -7.43 30.32
C VAL A 3 -1.28 -6.77 31.62
N ARG A 4 -1.53 -5.45 31.61
CA ARG A 4 -2.02 -4.73 32.80
C ARG A 4 -3.50 -5.00 33.09
N THR A 5 -4.30 -5.29 32.06
CA THR A 5 -5.75 -5.51 32.19
C THR A 5 -6.10 -6.97 32.45
N TYR A 6 -5.42 -7.90 31.77
CA TYR A 6 -5.75 -9.32 31.74
C TYR A 6 -4.67 -10.21 32.39
N GLY A 7 -3.53 -9.64 32.78
CA GLY A 7 -2.49 -10.35 33.55
C GLY A 7 -2.00 -11.63 32.86
N MET A 8 -1.92 -12.71 33.65
CA MET A 8 -1.42 -14.01 33.18
C MET A 8 -2.28 -14.64 32.08
N LEU A 9 -3.59 -14.39 32.05
CA LEU A 9 -4.49 -14.94 31.01
C LEU A 9 -4.05 -14.49 29.61
N TYR A 10 -3.68 -13.22 29.48
CA TYR A 10 -3.13 -12.70 28.23
C TYR A 10 -1.71 -13.20 27.98
N MET A 11 -0.83 -13.23 29.00
CA MET A 11 0.56 -13.66 28.81
C MET A 11 0.69 -15.11 28.35
N GLN A 12 -0.18 -16.00 28.83
CA GLN A 12 -0.18 -17.42 28.44
C GLN A 12 -0.76 -17.67 27.04
N ASN A 13 -1.52 -16.72 26.49
CA ASN A 13 -2.17 -16.84 25.19
C ASN A 13 -1.76 -15.71 24.21
N SER A 14 -0.66 -15.01 24.52
CA SER A 14 -0.26 -13.83 23.75
C SER A 14 0.17 -14.17 22.33
N GLU A 15 0.59 -15.40 22.10
CA GLU A 15 0.98 -15.95 20.79
C GLU A 15 -0.13 -15.73 19.74
N VAL A 16 -1.40 -15.97 20.10
CA VAL A 16 -2.56 -15.76 19.19
C VAL A 16 -2.60 -14.33 18.65
N PHE A 17 -2.27 -13.35 19.49
CA PHE A 17 -2.21 -11.95 19.09
C PHE A 17 -0.92 -11.61 18.34
N GLN A 18 0.23 -12.18 18.73
CA GLN A 18 1.50 -11.97 18.06
C GLN A 18 1.47 -12.48 16.61
N ASP A 19 0.87 -13.65 16.38
CA ASP A 19 0.66 -14.23 15.06
C ASP A 19 -0.20 -13.32 14.18
N LEU A 20 -1.32 -12.82 14.73
CA LEU A 20 -2.19 -11.85 14.05
C LEU A 20 -1.39 -10.62 13.57
N PHE A 21 -0.60 -10.01 14.45
CA PHE A 21 0.20 -8.84 14.08
C PHE A 21 1.31 -9.16 13.08
N THR A 22 1.88 -10.36 13.15
CA THR A 22 2.91 -10.83 12.22
C THR A 22 2.33 -10.99 10.82
N GLU A 23 1.15 -11.61 10.68
CA GLU A 23 0.47 -11.75 9.40
C GLU A 23 -0.05 -10.42 8.85
N LEU A 24 -0.55 -9.52 9.71
CA LEU A 24 -0.89 -8.14 9.30
C LEU A 24 0.33 -7.40 8.73
N LYS A 25 1.50 -7.53 9.37
CA LYS A 25 2.75 -6.94 8.88
C LYS A 25 3.16 -7.56 7.55
N ARG A 26 3.09 -8.89 7.43
CA ARG A 26 3.41 -9.62 6.19
C ARG A 26 2.49 -9.21 5.04
N TYR A 27 1.20 -9.06 5.28
CA TYR A 27 0.24 -8.53 4.29
C TYR A 27 0.65 -7.13 3.84
N TYR A 28 0.97 -6.24 4.80
CA TYR A 28 1.38 -4.86 4.51
C TYR A 28 2.66 -4.78 3.67
N THR A 29 3.66 -5.61 3.96
CA THR A 29 4.95 -5.62 3.24
C THR A 29 4.89 -6.31 1.88
N GLY A 30 3.72 -6.75 1.43
CA GLY A 30 3.54 -7.33 0.10
C GLY A 30 3.45 -8.85 0.04
N GLY A 31 3.35 -9.53 1.18
CA GLY A 31 3.16 -10.99 1.22
C GLY A 31 1.83 -11.42 0.58
N ASN A 32 1.80 -12.66 0.08
CA ASN A 32 0.58 -13.29 -0.42
C ASN A 32 -0.23 -13.86 0.75
N VAL A 33 -1.01 -12.99 1.41
CA VAL A 33 -1.82 -13.33 2.58
C VAL A 33 -3.27 -12.97 2.29
N ASN A 34 -4.19 -13.89 2.54
CA ASN A 34 -5.61 -13.62 2.51
C ASN A 34 -6.03 -13.00 3.84
N LEU A 35 -6.30 -11.70 3.84
CA LEU A 35 -6.59 -10.95 5.06
C LEU A 35 -7.91 -11.38 5.72
N GLU A 36 -8.91 -11.79 4.93
CA GLU A 36 -10.19 -12.24 5.48
C GLU A 36 -10.06 -13.59 6.18
N GLU A 37 -9.37 -14.53 5.55
CA GLU A 37 -9.08 -15.86 6.09
C GLU A 37 -8.27 -15.77 7.39
N MET A 38 -7.17 -15.00 7.36
CA MET A 38 -6.34 -14.77 8.54
C MET A 38 -7.13 -14.18 9.73
N LEU A 39 -8.05 -13.24 9.47
CA LEU A 39 -8.90 -12.68 10.51
C LEU A 39 -9.91 -13.70 11.04
N ASN A 40 -10.50 -14.51 10.16
CA ASN A 40 -11.42 -15.58 10.58
C ASN A 40 -10.69 -16.61 11.45
N ASP A 41 -9.49 -17.03 11.06
CA ASP A 41 -8.65 -17.98 11.80
C ASP A 41 -8.27 -17.44 13.18
N PHE A 42 -7.92 -16.14 13.27
CA PHE A 42 -7.67 -15.48 14.54
C PHE A 42 -8.87 -15.58 15.48
N TRP A 43 -10.09 -15.31 14.99
CA TRP A 43 -11.29 -15.35 15.82
C TRP A 43 -11.69 -16.77 16.22
N ALA A 44 -11.49 -17.76 15.33
CA ALA A 44 -11.72 -19.17 15.66
C ALA A 44 -10.76 -19.63 16.77
N ARG A 45 -9.45 -19.41 16.60
CA ARG A 45 -8.43 -19.75 17.61
C ARG A 45 -8.68 -19.04 18.94
N LEU A 46 -9.07 -17.76 18.90
CA LEU A 46 -9.38 -17.00 20.10
C LEU A 46 -10.62 -17.57 20.82
N LEU A 47 -11.65 -17.99 20.09
CA LEU A 47 -12.83 -18.60 20.66
C LEU A 47 -12.49 -19.90 21.38
N GLU A 48 -11.73 -20.79 20.72
CA GLU A 48 -11.36 -22.09 21.29
C GLU A 48 -10.57 -21.92 22.59
N ARG A 49 -9.58 -21.01 22.60
CA ARG A 49 -8.81 -20.68 23.80
C ARG A 49 -9.68 -20.09 24.91
N MET A 50 -10.57 -19.16 24.58
CA MET A 50 -11.47 -18.57 25.58
C MET A 50 -12.48 -19.58 26.13
N PHE A 51 -12.98 -20.49 25.29
CA PHE A 51 -13.95 -21.51 25.68
C PHE A 51 -13.36 -22.48 26.72
N GLN A 52 -12.10 -22.89 26.51
CA GLN A 52 -11.34 -23.68 27.49
C GLN A 52 -11.09 -22.92 28.80
N LEU A 53 -10.72 -21.63 28.71
CA LEU A 53 -10.44 -20.80 29.90
C LEU A 53 -11.68 -20.52 30.75
N ILE A 54 -12.86 -20.37 30.12
CA ILE A 54 -14.12 -20.12 30.82
C ILE A 54 -14.66 -21.41 31.47
N ASN A 55 -14.34 -22.59 30.90
CA ASN A 55 -14.84 -23.88 31.37
C ASN A 55 -13.69 -24.81 31.82
N PRO A 56 -12.86 -24.42 32.79
CA PRO A 56 -11.67 -25.19 33.18
C PRO A 56 -11.99 -26.53 33.85
N GLN A 57 -13.25 -26.72 34.27
CA GLN A 57 -13.76 -27.96 34.88
C GLN A 57 -13.85 -29.12 33.86
N TYR A 58 -13.88 -28.79 32.56
CA TYR A 58 -14.10 -29.74 31.48
C TYR A 58 -12.87 -29.85 30.58
N HIS A 59 -12.65 -31.05 30.06
CA HIS A 59 -11.65 -31.29 29.02
C HIS A 59 -12.36 -31.44 27.69
N PHE A 60 -12.00 -30.61 26.72
CA PHE A 60 -12.60 -30.60 25.38
C PHE A 60 -11.62 -31.22 24.38
N SER A 61 -12.10 -32.15 23.55
CA SER A 61 -11.34 -32.66 22.41
C SER A 61 -11.23 -31.60 21.30
N GLU A 62 -10.27 -31.78 20.39
CA GLU A 62 -10.10 -30.93 19.21
C GLU A 62 -11.37 -30.91 18.34
N ASP A 63 -11.97 -32.09 18.10
CA ASP A 63 -13.24 -32.21 17.36
C ASP A 63 -14.39 -31.41 17.99
N TYR A 64 -14.43 -31.35 19.33
CA TYR A 64 -15.45 -30.59 20.04
C TYR A 64 -15.22 -29.09 19.87
N LEU A 65 -13.97 -28.62 19.92
CA LEU A 65 -13.62 -27.22 19.71
C LEU A 65 -13.86 -26.79 18.25
N GLU A 66 -13.56 -27.65 17.28
CA GLU A 66 -13.90 -27.39 15.87
C GLU A 66 -15.43 -27.28 15.70
N CYS A 67 -16.19 -28.14 16.38
CA CYS A 67 -17.65 -28.04 16.41
C CYS A 67 -18.11 -26.70 17.00
N VAL A 68 -17.54 -26.25 18.11
CA VAL A 68 -17.84 -24.92 18.70
C VAL A 68 -17.54 -23.80 17.70
N SER A 69 -16.40 -23.86 17.01
CA SER A 69 -16.00 -22.90 15.97
C SER A 69 -17.03 -22.84 14.82
N LYS A 70 -17.70 -23.94 14.45
CA LYS A 70 -18.78 -23.96 13.43
C LYS A 70 -20.04 -23.18 13.84
N TYR A 71 -20.34 -23.05 15.13
CA TYR A 71 -21.52 -22.31 15.62
C TYR A 71 -21.25 -20.83 15.92
N THR A 72 -20.03 -20.35 15.71
CA THR A 72 -19.61 -18.97 16.02
C THR A 72 -20.51 -17.91 15.39
N ASP A 73 -20.93 -18.09 14.13
CA ASP A 73 -21.74 -17.10 13.42
C ASP A 73 -23.17 -16.97 13.97
N GLN A 74 -23.70 -18.07 14.53
CA GLN A 74 -25.03 -18.12 15.13
C GLN A 74 -25.02 -17.58 16.55
N LEU A 75 -24.02 -17.98 17.35
CA LEU A 75 -23.92 -17.63 18.77
C LEU A 75 -23.32 -16.25 19.00
N LYS A 76 -22.51 -15.75 18.05
CA LYS A 76 -21.80 -14.46 18.13
C LYS A 76 -21.18 -14.23 19.52
N PRO A 77 -20.26 -15.09 19.99
CA PRO A 77 -19.64 -14.97 21.32
C PRO A 77 -18.92 -13.63 21.52
N PHE A 78 -18.45 -13.02 20.44
CA PHE A 78 -17.81 -11.69 20.42
C PHE A 78 -18.74 -10.58 19.91
N GLY A 79 -20.04 -10.85 19.81
CA GLY A 79 -21.02 -9.95 19.22
C GLY A 79 -20.66 -9.54 17.79
N ASP A 80 -20.81 -8.26 17.48
CA ASP A 80 -20.49 -7.70 16.16
C ASP A 80 -19.01 -7.30 15.99
N VAL A 81 -18.16 -7.51 17.00
CA VAL A 81 -16.76 -7.05 16.99
C VAL A 81 -15.96 -7.69 15.85
N PRO A 82 -16.00 -9.02 15.62
CA PRO A 82 -15.26 -9.66 14.52
C PRO A 82 -15.62 -9.07 13.16
N ARG A 83 -16.92 -8.90 12.90
CA ARG A 83 -17.44 -8.34 11.65
C ARG A 83 -16.99 -6.91 11.43
N LYS A 84 -17.13 -6.04 12.45
CA LYS A 84 -16.72 -4.63 12.38
C LYS A 84 -15.22 -4.50 12.18
N LEU A 85 -14.43 -5.25 12.94
CA LEU A 85 -12.98 -5.26 12.85
C LEU A 85 -12.52 -5.74 11.47
N LYS A 86 -13.12 -6.81 10.94
CA LYS A 86 -12.82 -7.30 9.58
C LYS A 86 -13.01 -6.21 8.53
N ILE A 87 -14.15 -5.55 8.52
CA ILE A 87 -14.44 -4.49 7.53
C ILE A 87 -13.43 -3.33 7.65
N GLN A 88 -13.14 -2.88 8.88
CA GLN A 88 -12.24 -1.75 9.11
C GLN A 88 -10.78 -2.08 8.78
N VAL A 89 -10.27 -3.20 9.27
CA VAL A 89 -8.91 -3.66 9.04
C VAL A 89 -8.69 -3.94 7.56
N THR A 90 -9.61 -4.63 6.89
CA THR A 90 -9.50 -4.89 5.45
C THR A 90 -9.40 -3.62 4.62
N ARG A 91 -10.29 -2.65 4.86
CA ARG A 91 -10.23 -1.36 4.14
C ARG A 91 -8.95 -0.60 4.44
N ALA A 92 -8.52 -0.56 5.70
CA ALA A 92 -7.33 0.19 6.11
C ALA A 92 -6.04 -0.39 5.53
N PHE A 93 -5.89 -1.72 5.57
CA PHE A 93 -4.68 -2.42 5.10
C PHE A 93 -4.59 -2.47 3.57
N ILE A 94 -5.71 -2.69 2.86
CA ILE A 94 -5.72 -2.59 1.38
C ILE A 94 -5.28 -1.18 0.97
N ALA A 95 -5.89 -0.14 1.54
CA ALA A 95 -5.51 1.24 1.24
C ALA A 95 -4.03 1.53 1.59
N ALA A 96 -3.53 0.97 2.69
CA ALA A 96 -2.11 1.07 3.07
C ALA A 96 -1.19 0.53 2.00
N ARG A 97 -1.45 -0.72 1.64
CA ARG A 97 -0.62 -1.51 0.74
C ARG A 97 -0.62 -0.90 -0.64
N THR A 98 -1.81 -0.57 -1.17
CA THR A 98 -1.95 0.07 -2.47
C THR A 98 -1.24 1.43 -2.52
N PHE A 99 -1.31 2.23 -1.45
CA PHE A 99 -0.62 3.52 -1.41
C PHE A 99 0.90 3.36 -1.44
N VAL A 100 1.47 2.49 -0.60
CA VAL A 100 2.92 2.25 -0.55
C VAL A 100 3.43 1.61 -1.84
N GLN A 101 2.71 0.61 -2.37
CA GLN A 101 3.03 0.01 -3.66
C GLN A 101 2.95 1.04 -4.79
N GLY A 102 1.95 1.91 -4.76
CA GLY A 102 1.82 3.04 -5.68
C GLY A 102 3.07 3.93 -5.65
N LEU A 103 3.52 4.36 -4.46
CA LEU A 103 4.73 5.18 -4.33
C LEU A 103 5.98 4.48 -4.89
N THR A 104 6.13 3.18 -4.66
CA THR A 104 7.23 2.39 -5.23
C THR A 104 7.17 2.37 -6.75
N VAL A 105 6.00 2.10 -7.34
CA VAL A 105 5.81 2.12 -8.80
C VAL A 105 6.08 3.52 -9.36
N GLY A 106 5.59 4.58 -8.71
CA GLY A 106 5.84 5.96 -9.12
C GLY A 106 7.34 6.28 -9.15
N ARG A 107 8.09 5.87 -8.11
CA ARG A 107 9.55 6.01 -8.08
C ARG A 107 10.23 5.25 -9.23
N GLU A 108 9.81 4.02 -9.48
CA GLU A 108 10.39 3.20 -10.55
C GLU A 108 10.14 3.79 -11.94
N VAL A 109 8.92 4.27 -12.21
CA VAL A 109 8.57 4.94 -13.47
C VAL A 109 9.42 6.20 -13.64
N ALA A 110 9.48 7.08 -12.64
CA ALA A 110 10.30 8.30 -12.70
C ALA A 110 11.79 7.99 -12.97
N ASN A 111 12.33 6.97 -12.30
CA ASN A 111 13.71 6.52 -12.53
C ASN A 111 13.93 6.00 -13.95
N ARG A 112 12.99 5.24 -14.52
CA ARG A 112 13.10 4.73 -15.89
C ARG A 112 13.02 5.86 -16.91
N VAL A 113 12.07 6.77 -16.74
CA VAL A 113 11.87 7.94 -17.62
C VAL A 113 13.09 8.85 -17.64
N SER A 114 13.76 9.04 -16.49
CA SER A 114 14.97 9.87 -16.39
C SER A 114 16.17 9.35 -17.19
N LYS A 115 16.18 8.06 -17.56
CA LYS A 115 17.27 7.40 -18.29
C LYS A 115 17.03 7.34 -19.80
N VAL A 116 15.91 7.87 -20.29
CA VAL A 116 15.61 7.90 -21.73
C VAL A 116 16.50 8.94 -22.40
N SER A 117 17.38 8.47 -23.29
CA SER A 117 18.27 9.34 -24.05
C SER A 117 17.50 10.20 -25.07
N PRO A 118 17.93 11.45 -25.30
CA PRO A 118 17.37 12.28 -26.35
C PRO A 118 17.52 11.64 -27.74
N THR A 119 16.51 11.80 -28.59
CA THR A 119 16.59 11.31 -29.97
C THR A 119 17.60 12.12 -30.80
N PRO A 120 18.16 11.56 -31.89
CA PRO A 120 19.03 12.33 -32.79
C PRO A 120 18.36 13.59 -33.37
N GLY A 121 17.03 13.57 -33.54
CA GLY A 121 16.25 14.75 -33.92
C GLY A 121 16.30 15.84 -32.85
N CYS A 122 16.07 15.47 -31.59
CA CYS A 122 16.16 16.37 -30.45
C CYS A 122 17.58 16.96 -30.30
N ILE A 123 18.63 16.12 -30.40
CA ILE A 123 20.02 16.58 -30.30
C ILE A 123 20.32 17.64 -31.35
N ARG A 124 19.93 17.42 -32.61
CA ARG A 124 20.09 18.41 -33.70
C ARG A 124 19.33 19.71 -33.41
N ALA A 125 18.10 19.62 -32.91
CA ALA A 125 17.28 20.79 -32.59
C ALA A 125 17.87 21.60 -31.43
N LEU A 126 18.33 20.93 -30.36
CA LEU A 126 19.01 21.54 -29.23
C LEU A 126 20.33 22.22 -29.64
N MET A 127 21.14 21.55 -30.46
CA MET A 127 22.39 22.11 -30.98
C MET A 127 22.13 23.37 -31.80
N LYS A 128 21.11 23.35 -32.65
CA LYS A 128 20.70 24.52 -33.44
C LYS A 128 20.24 25.68 -32.56
N MET A 129 19.48 25.37 -31.50
CA MET A 129 18.96 26.38 -30.60
C MET A 129 20.03 27.02 -29.71
N LEU A 130 20.97 26.23 -29.20
CA LEU A 130 21.95 26.67 -28.21
C LEU A 130 23.27 27.16 -28.82
N TYR A 131 23.78 26.48 -29.86
CA TYR A 131 25.15 26.68 -30.33
C TYR A 131 25.26 27.37 -31.70
N CYS A 132 24.26 27.29 -32.57
CA CYS A 132 24.34 27.98 -33.87
C CYS A 132 24.50 29.51 -33.79
N PRO A 133 24.01 30.24 -32.77
CA PRO A 133 24.31 31.68 -32.64
C PRO A 133 25.82 31.95 -32.54
N TYR A 134 26.57 31.13 -31.79
CA TYR A 134 28.02 31.24 -31.70
C TYR A 134 28.69 31.02 -33.05
N CYS A 135 28.30 29.97 -33.78
CA CYS A 135 28.84 29.69 -35.11
C CYS A 135 28.55 30.78 -36.15
N ARG A 136 27.54 31.63 -35.89
CA ARG A 136 27.15 32.76 -36.75
C ARG A 136 27.70 34.10 -36.28
N GLY A 137 28.56 34.13 -35.26
CA GLY A 137 29.13 35.36 -34.72
C GLY A 137 28.16 36.18 -33.86
N LEU A 138 27.10 35.55 -33.34
CA LEU A 138 26.07 36.15 -32.49
C LEU A 138 26.06 35.55 -31.06
N PRO A 139 27.16 35.62 -30.29
CA PRO A 139 27.30 34.91 -29.02
C PRO A 139 26.41 35.45 -27.88
N SER A 140 25.98 36.71 -27.96
CA SER A 140 25.14 37.35 -26.94
C SER A 140 23.64 37.07 -27.13
N VAL A 141 23.23 36.48 -28.26
CA VAL A 141 21.83 36.25 -28.58
C VAL A 141 21.33 34.99 -27.86
N ARG A 142 20.28 35.17 -27.05
CA ARG A 142 19.58 34.06 -26.39
C ARG A 142 18.45 33.52 -27.27
N PRO A 143 18.14 32.22 -27.19
CA PRO A 143 16.98 31.66 -27.90
C PRO A 143 15.68 32.31 -27.41
N CYS A 144 14.77 32.60 -28.33
CA CYS A 144 13.44 33.10 -28.01
C CYS A 144 12.69 32.10 -27.12
N ASN A 145 11.86 32.58 -26.19
CA ASN A 145 11.10 31.72 -25.28
C ASN A 145 10.27 30.66 -26.03
N ASN A 146 9.45 31.08 -27.00
CA ASN A 146 8.64 30.16 -27.80
C ASN A 146 9.48 29.16 -28.61
N TYR A 147 10.66 29.58 -29.09
CA TYR A 147 11.56 28.67 -29.80
C TYR A 147 12.08 27.58 -28.84
N CYS A 148 12.51 27.98 -27.63
CA CYS A 148 12.92 27.06 -26.58
C CYS A 148 11.83 26.05 -26.21
N LEU A 149 10.62 26.55 -25.92
CA LEU A 149 9.49 25.69 -25.55
C LEU A 149 9.15 24.69 -26.66
N ASN A 150 9.18 25.09 -27.93
CA ASN A 150 8.89 24.19 -29.05
C ASN A 150 9.95 23.09 -29.21
N VAL A 151 11.24 23.45 -29.07
CA VAL A 151 12.33 22.45 -29.09
C VAL A 151 12.19 21.48 -27.92
N MET A 152 11.95 21.98 -26.71
CA MET A 152 11.80 21.15 -25.52
C MET A 152 10.57 20.23 -25.59
N LYS A 153 9.42 20.73 -26.09
CA LYS A 153 8.22 19.90 -26.31
C LYS A 153 8.49 18.76 -27.29
N GLY A 154 9.23 19.01 -28.37
CA GLY A 154 9.61 17.95 -29.31
C GLY A 154 10.59 16.94 -28.69
N CYS A 155 11.52 17.42 -27.87
CA CYS A 155 12.49 16.58 -27.16
C CYS A 155 11.86 15.70 -26.09
N LEU A 156 10.83 16.19 -25.39
CA LEU A 156 10.17 15.55 -24.27
C LEU A 156 8.81 14.93 -24.65
N ALA A 157 8.52 14.76 -25.93
CA ALA A 157 7.22 14.27 -26.40
C ALA A 157 6.85 12.92 -25.77
N ASN A 158 7.76 11.95 -25.78
CA ASN A 158 7.55 10.63 -25.20
C ASN A 158 7.31 10.69 -23.67
N GLN A 159 7.91 11.66 -22.99
CA GLN A 159 7.71 11.89 -21.57
C GLN A 159 6.37 12.58 -21.31
N ALA A 160 5.94 13.47 -22.20
CA ALA A 160 4.66 14.15 -22.13
C ALA A 160 3.49 13.18 -22.33
N ASP A 161 3.67 12.07 -23.07
CA ASP A 161 2.65 11.02 -23.21
C ASP A 161 2.26 10.39 -21.86
N LEU A 162 3.14 10.45 -20.86
CA LEU A 162 2.85 9.95 -19.50
C LEU A 162 2.06 10.94 -18.64
N ASP A 163 1.91 12.20 -19.05
CA ASP A 163 1.33 13.25 -18.20
C ASP A 163 -0.09 12.92 -17.73
N THR A 164 -0.96 12.46 -18.63
CA THR A 164 -2.34 12.09 -18.31
C THR A 164 -2.39 10.99 -17.25
N GLU A 165 -1.68 9.88 -17.48
CA GLU A 165 -1.65 8.74 -16.56
C GLU A 165 -0.98 9.08 -15.24
N TRP A 166 0.06 9.92 -15.26
CA TRP A 166 0.74 10.39 -14.07
C TRP A 166 -0.17 11.26 -13.20
N ASN A 167 -0.93 12.18 -13.80
CA ASN A 167 -1.90 13.01 -13.09
C ASN A 167 -3.03 12.18 -12.48
N LEU A 168 -3.53 11.15 -13.21
CA LEU A 168 -4.49 10.19 -12.67
C LEU A 168 -3.92 9.39 -11.49
N PHE A 169 -2.66 8.94 -11.60
CA PHE A 169 -1.95 8.22 -10.55
C PHE A 169 -1.80 9.07 -9.27
N ILE A 170 -1.33 10.33 -9.39
CA ILE A 170 -1.19 11.25 -8.27
C ILE A 170 -2.55 11.62 -7.66
N GLY A 171 -3.57 11.84 -8.49
CA GLY A 171 -4.93 12.12 -8.04
C GLY A 171 -5.50 10.99 -7.17
N LYS A 172 -5.35 9.74 -7.60
CA LYS A 172 -5.72 8.56 -6.81
C LYS A 172 -4.90 8.45 -5.52
N GLY A 173 -3.59 8.74 -5.59
CA GLY A 173 -2.71 8.77 -4.42
C GLY A 173 -3.17 9.75 -3.33
N ARG A 174 -3.57 10.97 -3.71
CA ARG A 174 -4.10 11.98 -2.78
C ARG A 174 -5.38 11.52 -2.07
N PHE A 175 -6.29 10.86 -2.78
CA PHE A 175 -7.52 10.33 -2.19
C PHE A 175 -7.22 9.28 -1.10
N HIS A 176 -6.23 8.42 -1.33
CA HIS A 176 -5.80 7.43 -0.34
C HIS A 176 -5.09 8.06 0.87
N ALA A 177 -4.31 9.14 0.66
CA ALA A 177 -3.65 9.88 1.74
C ALA A 177 -4.63 10.67 2.63
N ALA A 178 -5.63 11.33 2.04
CA ALA A 178 -6.66 12.07 2.78
C ALA A 178 -7.50 11.15 3.69
N ARG A 179 -7.82 9.93 3.25
CA ARG A 179 -8.48 8.92 4.11
C ARG A 179 -7.66 8.47 5.33
N ARG A 180 -6.36 8.76 5.36
CA ARG A 180 -5.45 8.45 6.47
C ARG A 180 -5.21 9.64 7.40
N GLY A 181 -5.76 10.82 7.12
CA GLY A 181 -5.46 12.05 7.86
C GLY A 181 -3.99 12.47 7.74
N LEU A 182 -3.31 12.09 6.66
CA LEU A 182 -1.93 12.51 6.34
C LEU A 182 -1.89 13.85 5.58
N LEU A 183 -3.05 14.32 5.14
CA LEU A 183 -3.35 15.61 4.52
C LEU A 183 -4.66 16.11 5.14
#